data_AF-A0A4R0ZI35-F1
#
_entry.id   AF-A0A4R0ZI35-F1
#
_cell.length_a   1.000
_cell.length_b   1.000
_cell.length_c   1.000
_cell.angle_alpha   90.00
_cell.angle_beta   90.00
_cell.angle_gamma   90.00
#
_symmetry.space_group_name_H-M   'P 1'
#
loop_
_entity.id
_entity.type
_entity.pdbx_description
1 polymer ?
#
loop_
_entity_poly.entity_id
_entity_poly.type
_entity_poly.pdbx_seq_one_letter_code
_entity_poly.pdbx_strand_id
1 'polypeptide(L)'
;VIHDINHVKEQLEDHGLSLKYSRKHGYEIVGEEFEVRRFFIKLIDQRLNHDITKSEVLKALNLTFEDIAYQKDKIKQVEQFLKSRFIDKSLSSLPYVLCVIRRRIQSGHVMNPLNINYQYLRDTKE
;
A
#
# COMPACT_ATOMS: atom_id res chain seq x y z
N VAL A 1 5.12 -23.11 -7.37
CA VAL A 1 5.95 -21.88 -7.47
C VAL A 1 5.92 -21.24 -8.86
N ILE A 2 6.41 -21.90 -9.94
CA ILE A 2 6.41 -21.26 -11.29
C ILE A 2 5.00 -20.95 -11.78
N HIS A 3 4.06 -21.89 -11.60
CA HIS A 3 2.65 -21.68 -11.95
C HIS A 3 2.04 -20.51 -11.18
N ASP A 4 2.29 -20.42 -9.87
CA ASP A 4 1.83 -19.32 -9.03
C ASP A 4 2.40 -17.97 -9.50
N ILE A 5 3.68 -17.92 -9.88
CA ILE A 5 4.33 -16.72 -10.42
C ILE A 5 3.69 -16.29 -11.75
N ASN A 6 3.34 -17.24 -12.62
CA ASN A 6 2.66 -16.93 -13.87
C ASN A 6 1.26 -16.37 -13.60
N HIS A 7 0.53 -16.95 -12.65
CA HIS A 7 -0.78 -16.43 -12.27
C HIS A 7 -0.70 -15.02 -11.68
N VAL A 8 0.33 -14.73 -10.86
CA VAL A 8 0.57 -13.37 -10.35
C VAL A 8 0.86 -12.39 -11.48
N LYS A 9 1.59 -12.79 -12.53
CA LYS A 9 1.84 -11.93 -13.70
C LYS A 9 0.54 -11.55 -14.41
N GLU A 10 -0.33 -12.52 -14.67
CA GLU A 10 -1.64 -12.29 -15.30
C GLU A 10 -2.49 -11.29 -14.49
N GLN A 11 -2.55 -11.45 -13.16
CA GLN A 11 -3.30 -10.53 -12.30
C GLN A 11 -2.72 -9.10 -12.27
N LEU A 12 -1.40 -8.96 -12.42
CA LEU A 12 -0.74 -7.66 -12.46
C LEU A 12 -0.99 -6.94 -13.78
N GLU A 13 -1.08 -7.66 -14.89
CA GLU A 13 -1.36 -7.11 -16.22
C GLU A 13 -2.72 -6.38 -16.25
N ASP A 14 -3.74 -6.90 -15.56
CA ASP A 14 -5.06 -6.26 -15.39
C ASP A 14 -4.98 -4.86 -14.75
N HIS A 15 -3.88 -4.56 -14.06
CA HIS A 15 -3.64 -3.27 -13.40
C HIS A 15 -2.54 -2.45 -14.09
N GLY A 16 -2.09 -2.85 -15.28
CA GLY A 16 -0.97 -2.22 -15.98
C GLY A 16 0.38 -2.39 -15.27
N LEU A 17 0.50 -3.40 -14.42
CA LEU A 17 1.70 -3.73 -13.66
C LEU A 17 2.40 -4.96 -14.24
N SER A 18 3.68 -5.12 -13.92
CA SER A 18 4.47 -6.26 -14.37
C SER A 18 5.33 -6.80 -13.23
N LEU A 19 5.61 -8.11 -13.26
CA LEU A 19 6.55 -8.73 -12.32
C LEU A 19 7.89 -8.99 -13.02
N LYS A 20 8.92 -8.24 -12.63
CA LYS A 20 10.27 -8.36 -13.20
C LYS A 20 11.19 -9.11 -12.25
N TYR A 21 12.01 -10.00 -12.79
CA TYR A 21 13.01 -10.73 -12.03
C TYR A 21 14.40 -10.11 -12.23
N SER A 22 15.12 -9.91 -11.14
CA SER A 22 16.55 -9.63 -11.16
C SER A 22 17.29 -10.62 -10.26
N ARG A 23 18.49 -11.05 -10.67
CA ARG A 23 19.31 -11.96 -9.86
C ARG A 23 19.70 -11.36 -8.50
N LYS A 24 19.83 -10.03 -8.44
CA LYS A 24 20.27 -9.30 -7.25
C LYS A 24 19.15 -9.01 -6.24
N HIS A 25 17.95 -8.68 -6.73
CA HIS A 25 16.83 -8.22 -5.88
C HIS A 25 15.62 -9.16 -5.90
N GLY A 26 15.68 -10.25 -6.66
CA GLY A 26 14.55 -11.17 -6.80
C GLY A 26 13.45 -10.59 -7.70
N TYR A 27 12.21 -10.94 -7.39
CA TYR A 27 11.04 -10.45 -8.11
C TYR A 27 10.58 -9.09 -7.58
N GLU A 28 10.25 -8.20 -8.50
CA GLU A 28 9.81 -6.84 -8.22
C GLU A 28 8.58 -6.49 -9.05
N ILE A 29 7.60 -5.85 -8.44
CA ILE A 29 6.44 -5.28 -9.13
C ILE A 29 6.85 -3.92 -9.70
N VAL A 30 6.69 -3.76 -11.02
CA VAL A 30 7.09 -2.57 -11.78
C VAL A 30 5.93 -2.07 -12.62
N GLY A 31 5.73 -0.76 -12.61
CA GLY A 31 4.68 -0.02 -13.31
C GLY A 31 4.64 1.42 -12.79
N GLU A 32 3.60 2.18 -13.13
CA GLU A 32 3.37 3.50 -12.52
C GLU A 32 3.21 3.36 -11.00
N GLU A 33 3.97 4.12 -10.22
CA GLU A 33 4.02 3.97 -8.76
C GLU A 33 2.65 4.18 -8.10
N PHE A 34 1.82 5.04 -8.68
CA PHE A 34 0.45 5.24 -8.23
C PHE A 34 -0.39 3.95 -8.34
N GLU A 35 -0.27 3.22 -9.46
CA GLU A 35 -0.99 1.96 -9.67
C GLU A 35 -0.41 0.83 -8.80
N VAL A 36 0.91 0.82 -8.56
CA VAL A 36 1.52 -0.11 -7.60
C VAL A 36 0.96 0.09 -6.19
N ARG A 37 0.87 1.36 -5.73
CA ARG A 37 0.29 1.67 -4.41
C ARG A 37 -1.19 1.32 -4.34
N ARG A 38 -1.96 1.63 -5.39
CA ARG A 38 -3.38 1.24 -5.49
C ARG A 38 -3.55 -0.28 -5.38
N PHE A 39 -2.72 -1.04 -6.09
CA PHE A 39 -2.74 -2.50 -6.04
C PHE A 39 -2.46 -3.04 -4.63
N PHE A 40 -1.44 -2.51 -3.94
CA PHE A 40 -1.17 -2.90 -2.55
C PHE A 40 -2.31 -2.59 -1.59
N ILE A 41 -2.96 -1.42 -1.73
CA ILE A 41 -4.12 -1.06 -0.91
C ILE A 41 -5.24 -2.08 -1.11
N LYS A 42 -5.57 -2.40 -2.38
CA LYS A 42 -6.60 -3.38 -2.73
C LYS A 42 -6.30 -4.76 -2.13
N LEU A 43 -5.07 -5.25 -2.27
CA LEU A 43 -4.65 -6.54 -1.71
C LEU A 43 -4.74 -6.56 -0.19
N ILE A 44 -4.30 -5.50 0.47
CA ILE A 44 -4.39 -5.37 1.93
C ILE A 44 -5.85 -5.41 2.34
N ASP A 45 -6.74 -4.65 1.70
CA ASP A 45 -8.17 -4.66 2.04
C ASP A 45 -8.84 -6.01 1.81
N GLN A 46 -8.48 -6.71 0.72
CA GLN A 46 -9.02 -8.03 0.41
C GLN A 46 -8.74 -9.07 1.51
N ARG A 47 -7.67 -8.92 2.30
CA ARG A 47 -7.39 -9.81 3.43
C ARG A 47 -8.57 -9.93 4.41
N LEU A 48 -9.40 -8.88 4.52
CA LEU A 48 -10.57 -8.87 5.41
C LEU A 48 -11.68 -9.83 4.95
N ASN A 49 -11.63 -10.28 3.69
CA ASN A 49 -12.58 -11.20 3.10
C ASN A 49 -12.09 -12.66 3.10
N HIS A 50 -10.89 -12.92 3.65
CA HIS A 50 -10.28 -14.23 3.70
C HIS A 50 -9.98 -14.61 5.15
N ASP A 51 -9.92 -15.91 5.43
CA ASP A 51 -9.51 -16.43 6.74
C ASP A 51 -7.99 -16.40 6.87
N ILE A 52 -7.43 -15.18 6.92
CA ILE A 52 -6.01 -14.92 7.06
C ILE A 52 -5.78 -14.25 8.40
N THR A 53 -4.95 -14.87 9.23
CA THR A 53 -4.61 -14.32 10.54
C THR A 53 -3.72 -13.09 10.40
N LYS A 54 -3.74 -12.23 11.42
CA LYS A 54 -2.85 -11.06 11.49
C LYS A 54 -1.36 -11.46 11.38
N SER A 55 -0.97 -12.59 11.97
CA SER A 55 0.41 -13.08 11.94
C SER A 55 0.85 -13.45 10.51
N GLU A 56 -0.02 -14.09 9.74
CA GLU A 56 0.24 -14.44 8.34
C GLU A 56 0.42 -13.21 7.46
N VAL A 57 -0.42 -12.18 7.65
CA VAL A 57 -0.28 -10.89 6.94
C VAL A 57 1.06 -10.23 7.26
N LEU A 58 1.44 -10.19 8.53
CA LEU A 58 2.72 -9.63 8.97
C LEU A 58 3.90 -10.37 8.36
N LYS A 59 3.86 -11.71 8.37
CA LYS A 59 4.88 -12.55 7.75
C LYS A 59 4.97 -12.30 6.23
N ALA A 60 3.84 -12.26 5.53
CA ALA A 60 3.79 -12.02 4.09
C ALA A 60 4.34 -10.62 3.71
N LEU A 61 4.09 -9.61 4.55
CA LEU A 61 4.59 -8.26 4.34
C LEU A 61 5.99 -8.02 4.94
N ASN A 62 6.61 -9.03 5.57
CA ASN A 62 7.86 -8.86 6.33
C ASN A 62 7.78 -7.68 7.31
N LEU A 63 6.73 -7.68 8.16
CA LEU A 63 6.44 -6.67 9.17
C LEU A 63 6.35 -7.31 10.55
N THR A 64 6.56 -6.51 11.58
CA THR A 64 6.38 -6.88 12.97
C THR A 64 5.09 -6.29 13.55
N PHE A 65 4.68 -6.75 14.73
CA PHE A 65 3.59 -6.11 15.47
C PHE A 65 3.94 -4.67 15.90
N GLU A 66 5.22 -4.40 16.13
CA GLU A 66 5.74 -3.07 16.49
C GLU A 66 5.61 -2.08 15.34
N ASP A 67 5.90 -2.52 14.10
CA ASP A 67 5.69 -1.69 12.90
C ASP A 67 4.23 -1.22 12.80
N ILE A 68 3.28 -2.12 13.06
CA ILE A 68 1.86 -1.79 13.04
C ILE A 68 1.48 -0.89 14.22
N ALA A 69 2.00 -1.15 15.42
CA ALA A 69 1.74 -0.33 16.58
C ALA A 69 2.24 1.12 16.37
N TYR A 70 3.42 1.28 15.78
CA TYR A 70 3.98 2.57 15.41
C TYR A 70 3.06 3.33 14.44
N GLN A 71 2.57 2.68 13.37
CA GLN A 71 1.67 3.35 12.44
C GLN A 71 0.32 3.71 13.08
N LYS A 72 -0.21 2.86 13.97
CA LYS A 72 -1.43 3.17 14.72
C LYS A 72 -1.28 4.40 15.60
N ASP A 73 -0.14 4.55 16.28
CA ASP A 73 0.15 5.73 17.07
C ASP A 73 0.21 6.99 16.19
N LYS A 74 0.84 6.92 15.01
CA LYS A 74 0.86 8.02 14.05
C LYS A 74 -0.53 8.41 13.54
N ILE A 75 -1.38 7.43 13.24
CA ILE A 75 -2.77 7.71 12.85
C ILE A 75 -3.51 8.42 13.99
N LYS A 76 -3.35 7.97 15.24
CA LYS A 76 -3.98 8.59 16.40
C LYS A 76 -3.55 10.05 16.59
N GLN A 77 -2.28 10.38 16.35
CA GLN A 77 -1.79 11.76 16.38
C GLN A 77 -2.50 12.63 15.32
N VAL A 78 -2.72 12.08 14.11
CA VAL A 78 -3.45 12.77 13.04
C VAL A 78 -4.92 12.98 13.42
N GLU A 79 -5.59 11.97 13.99
CA GLU A 79 -6.97 12.09 14.49
C GLU A 79 -7.14 13.21 15.53
N GLN A 80 -6.22 13.25 16.49
CA GLN A 80 -6.21 14.30 17.52
C GLN A 80 -6.03 15.69 16.91
N PHE A 81 -5.12 15.82 15.95
CA PHE A 81 -4.88 17.07 15.24
C PHE A 81 -6.10 17.53 14.45
N LEU A 82 -6.75 16.61 13.72
CA LEU A 82 -7.92 16.90 12.90
C LEU A 82 -9.23 17.01 13.70
N LYS A 83 -9.20 16.70 15.01
CA LYS A 83 -10.39 16.59 15.88
C LYS A 83 -11.49 15.68 15.28
N SER A 84 -11.06 14.63 14.58
CA SER A 84 -11.93 13.67 13.89
C SER A 84 -11.48 12.24 14.18
N ARG A 85 -12.39 11.28 14.07
CA ARG A 85 -12.10 9.84 14.26
C ARG A 85 -12.31 9.09 12.96
N PHE A 86 -11.34 8.27 12.58
CA PHE A 86 -11.49 7.35 11.46
C PHE A 86 -12.47 6.24 11.82
N ILE A 87 -13.18 5.74 10.82
CA ILE A 87 -14.05 4.57 10.96
C ILE A 87 -13.17 3.33 11.20
N ASP A 88 -13.62 2.41 12.05
CA ASP A 88 -12.89 1.19 12.43
C ASP A 88 -12.38 0.38 11.22
N LYS A 89 -13.17 0.34 10.14
CA LYS A 89 -12.78 -0.31 8.88
C LYS A 89 -11.51 0.32 8.29
N SER A 90 -11.43 1.66 8.24
CA SER A 90 -10.26 2.39 7.78
C SER A 90 -9.04 2.15 8.69
N LEU A 91 -9.24 2.09 10.01
CA LEU A 91 -8.17 1.80 10.98
C LEU A 91 -7.62 0.37 10.88
N SER A 92 -8.39 -0.57 10.34
CA SER A 92 -7.96 -1.95 10.20
C SER A 92 -6.84 -2.09 9.16
N SER A 93 -6.97 -1.48 7.98
CA SER A 93 -6.03 -1.61 6.85
C SER A 93 -4.97 -0.53 6.79
N LEU A 94 -5.32 0.70 7.19
CA LEU A 94 -4.45 1.87 7.04
C LEU A 94 -3.04 1.69 7.65
N PRO A 95 -2.86 1.09 8.84
CA PRO A 95 -1.52 0.83 9.37
C PRO A 95 -0.63 -0.01 8.44
N TYR A 96 -1.20 -1.04 7.80
CA TYR A 96 -0.47 -1.89 6.86
C TYR A 96 -0.13 -1.13 5.58
N VAL A 97 -1.10 -0.37 5.06
CA VAL A 97 -0.92 0.48 3.88
C VAL A 97 0.22 1.47 4.10
N LEU A 98 0.24 2.15 5.25
CA LEU A 98 1.30 3.11 5.59
C LEU A 98 2.67 2.44 5.71
N CYS A 99 2.76 1.24 6.28
CA CYS A 99 4.01 0.47 6.28
C CYS A 99 4.51 0.18 4.86
N VAL A 100 3.63 -0.28 3.97
CA VAL A 100 4.00 -0.63 2.58
C VAL A 100 4.39 0.62 1.80
N ILE A 101 3.61 1.71 1.89
CA ILE A 101 3.93 2.98 1.22
C ILE A 101 5.26 3.54 1.73
N ARG A 102 5.49 3.53 3.05
CA ARG A 102 6.76 3.96 3.62
C ARG A 102 7.93 3.16 3.05
N ARG A 103 7.80 1.83 2.94
CA ARG A 103 8.83 0.98 2.34
C ARG A 103 9.08 1.34 0.87
N ARG A 104 8.03 1.55 0.08
CA ARG A 104 8.16 2.01 -1.32
C ARG A 104 8.97 3.31 -1.42
N ILE A 105 8.64 4.30 -0.57
CA ILE A 105 9.36 5.58 -0.51
C ILE A 105 10.83 5.37 -0.13
N GLN A 106 11.11 4.56 0.88
CA GLN A 106 12.48 4.28 1.33
C GLN A 106 13.32 3.54 0.27
N SER A 107 12.68 2.75 -0.59
CA SER A 107 13.30 2.09 -1.74
C SER A 107 13.40 2.98 -2.98
N GLY A 108 13.04 4.25 -2.90
CA GLY A 108 13.15 5.21 -4.01
C GLY A 108 11.96 5.20 -4.99
N HIS A 109 10.89 4.46 -4.70
CA HIS A 109 9.69 4.47 -5.52
C HIS A 109 8.79 5.64 -5.12
N VAL A 110 8.87 6.71 -5.89
CA VAL A 110 8.12 7.94 -5.69
C VAL A 110 7.11 8.14 -6.83
N MET A 111 5.97 8.74 -6.52
CA MET A 111 5.00 9.11 -7.55
C MET A 111 5.57 10.24 -8.39
N ASN A 112 5.31 10.19 -9.69
CA ASN A 112 5.58 11.33 -10.56
C ASN A 112 4.85 12.57 -10.02
N PRO A 113 5.46 13.77 -10.07
CA PRO A 113 4.78 14.99 -9.66
C PRO A 113 3.44 15.09 -10.39
N LEU A 114 2.38 15.35 -9.64
CA LEU A 114 1.11 15.71 -10.26
C LEU A 114 1.36 17.01 -11.03
N ASN A 115 1.18 17.00 -12.35
CA ASN A 115 1.14 18.21 -13.18
C ASN A 115 -0.16 19.00 -12.92
N ILE A 116 -0.56 19.10 -11.66
CA ILE A 116 -1.72 19.85 -11.23
C ILE A 116 -1.16 21.06 -10.49
N ASN A 117 -1.25 22.23 -11.12
CA ASN A 117 -0.97 23.46 -10.41
C ASN A 117 -2.05 23.61 -9.32
N TYR A 118 -1.59 23.56 -8.07
CA TYR A 118 -2.41 23.58 -6.85
C TYR A 118 -3.36 24.79 -6.79
N GLN A 119 -3.05 25.86 -7.53
CA GLN A 119 -3.93 27.02 -7.69
C GLN A 119 -5.27 26.68 -8.35
N TYR A 120 -5.33 25.71 -9.28
CA TYR A 120 -6.56 25.34 -9.97
C TYR A 120 -7.51 24.46 -9.14
N LEU A 121 -7.01 23.81 -8.08
CA LEU A 121 -7.83 23.03 -7.15
C LEU A 121 -8.48 23.91 -6.06
N ARG A 122 -8.06 25.17 -5.95
CA ARG A 122 -8.56 26.10 -4.93
C ARG A 122 -9.94 26.66 -5.26
N ASP A 123 -10.33 26.62 -6.54
CA ASP A 123 -11.59 27.18 -7.05
C ASP A 123 -12.71 26.14 -7.25
N THR A 124 -12.45 24.85 -7.01
CA THR A 124 -13.53 23.87 -6.93
C THR A 124 -14.14 23.93 -5.53
N LYS A 125 -15.31 24.55 -5.42
CA LYS A 125 -16.16 24.53 -4.23
C LYS A 125 -16.49 23.09 -3.84
N GLU A 126 -16.44 22.81 -2.54
CA GLU A 126 -16.90 21.59 -1.87
C GLU A 126 -18.35 21.24 -2.21
#